data_AF-A0A1G0R682-F1
#
_entry.id   AF-A0A1G0R682-F1
#
_cell.length_a   1.000
_cell.length_b   1.000
_cell.length_c   1.000
_cell.angle_alpha   90.00
_cell.angle_beta   90.00
_cell.angle_gamma   90.00
#
_symmetry.space_group_name_H-M   'P 1'
#
loop_
_entity.id
_entity.type
_entity.pdbx_description
1 polymer ?
#
loop_
_entity_poly.entity_id
_entity_poly.type
_entity_poly.pdbx_seq_one_letter_code
_entity_poly.pdbx_strand_id
1 'polypeptide(L)'
;MESFPSITGKRMRWDQVNWWIFICVIIMQLCIIILFAEKGIGLVALITLGFVGFVYTAFSVEKLFFVICFYIIVFEEPGYLVYFPGISIFYSKFIAGLVLAIMILYWFIYVIHNKIRYEIKSLDKTIIVFLILSSISMIHGLMNGYDKGNILEDYIPFIFFVSYFMVLYSPMNKYWKYLYDFFLFCTGIVSLQFIYAIFQLKGLILLPRVVSTHIHLAQFALPYLGLSFIYSENRIRKWLSVLIAPFILVAVFISQQRALWLSVFITGVILIVLFISKNRRQIIIHKKRLLVYIFIALIAIAGGISLVNQFFSNSLILTALSRSIVFLSPKFLTYDLSAIIRINELIDTIKEVSGQLLFGVGLGAVRITRWRDVFQLTVDNSFVFLLWKTGVTGLLGFLAIYFLHFKECINILKKRIESYDKIVVLTTLLNFIGLFIIALTNASIAHYRFIFIWASMIAVTEIISRKYE
;
A
#
# COMPACT_ATOMS: atom_id res chain seq x y z
N MET A 1 16.40 -9.39 -53.99
CA MET A 1 17.78 -9.10 -53.60
C MET A 1 17.86 -7.63 -53.28
N GLU A 2 17.77 -7.30 -51.99
CA GLU A 2 18.39 -6.13 -51.36
C GLU A 2 18.35 -6.44 -49.87
N SER A 3 19.53 -6.78 -49.35
CA SER A 3 19.75 -7.31 -48.02
C SER A 3 19.77 -6.17 -47.00
N PHE A 4 18.74 -6.09 -46.16
CA PHE A 4 18.80 -5.27 -44.95
C PHE A 4 19.88 -5.83 -44.02
N PRO A 5 20.83 -5.00 -43.56
CA PRO A 5 21.86 -5.46 -42.64
C PRO A 5 21.20 -5.89 -41.32
N SER A 6 21.40 -7.16 -40.98
CA SER A 6 21.04 -7.71 -39.68
C SER A 6 21.84 -6.96 -38.62
N ILE A 7 21.17 -6.05 -37.91
CA ILE A 7 21.68 -5.48 -36.67
C ILE A 7 21.68 -6.63 -35.66
N THR A 8 22.78 -7.38 -35.63
CA THR A 8 23.19 -8.24 -34.53
C THR A 8 23.61 -7.36 -33.36
N GLY A 9 22.65 -6.59 -32.84
CA GLY A 9 22.76 -6.01 -31.52
C GLY A 9 22.83 -7.16 -30.54
N LYS A 10 24.02 -7.38 -29.96
CA LYS A 10 24.19 -8.12 -28.72
C LYS A 10 23.08 -7.66 -27.78
N ARG A 11 22.04 -8.48 -27.60
CA ARG A 11 21.08 -8.32 -26.50
C ARG A 11 21.93 -8.39 -25.24
N MET A 12 22.23 -7.24 -24.68
CA MET A 12 22.74 -7.16 -23.32
C MET A 12 21.76 -7.96 -22.47
N ARG A 13 22.23 -9.04 -21.84
CA ARG A 13 21.40 -9.83 -20.92
C ARG A 13 21.07 -8.92 -19.74
N TRP A 14 19.93 -8.24 -19.82
CA TRP A 14 19.38 -7.38 -18.78
C TRP A 14 19.20 -8.11 -17.43
N ASP A 15 19.20 -9.44 -17.45
CA ASP A 15 19.11 -10.29 -16.25
C ASP A 15 20.31 -10.16 -15.30
N GLN A 16 21.48 -9.71 -15.78
CA GLN A 16 22.66 -9.49 -14.93
C GLN A 16 22.78 -8.06 -14.39
N VAL A 17 22.22 -7.06 -15.08
CA VAL A 17 22.35 -5.64 -14.70
C VAL A 17 21.45 -5.29 -13.50
N ASN A 18 20.32 -5.97 -13.34
CA ASN A 18 19.38 -5.68 -12.24
C ASN A 18 19.84 -6.21 -10.87
N TRP A 19 20.59 -7.32 -10.82
CA TRP A 19 21.13 -7.83 -9.56
C TRP A 19 22.18 -6.89 -8.96
N TRP A 20 23.03 -6.27 -9.79
CA TRP A 20 24.01 -5.29 -9.32
C TRP A 20 23.36 -4.03 -8.79
N ILE A 21 22.27 -3.55 -9.41
CA ILE A 21 21.53 -2.39 -8.90
C ILE A 21 20.84 -2.72 -7.57
N PHE A 22 20.25 -3.91 -7.44
CA PHE A 22 19.64 -4.36 -6.17
C PHE A 22 20.69 -4.56 -5.07
N ILE A 23 21.85 -5.14 -5.39
CA ILE A 23 23.00 -5.27 -4.49
C ILE A 23 23.55 -3.88 -4.14
N CYS A 24 23.64 -2.94 -5.08
CA CYS A 24 24.03 -1.56 -4.82
C CYS A 24 23.01 -0.83 -3.94
N VAL A 25 21.71 -1.10 -4.06
CA VAL A 25 20.67 -0.54 -3.18
C VAL A 25 20.72 -1.17 -1.77
N ILE A 26 21.01 -2.47 -1.66
CA ILE A 26 21.25 -3.14 -0.37
C ILE A 26 22.53 -2.63 0.28
N ILE A 27 23.61 -2.48 -0.49
CA ILE A 27 24.88 -1.88 -0.03
C ILE A 27 24.62 -0.42 0.35
N MET A 28 23.82 0.33 -0.42
CA MET A 28 23.44 1.69 -0.07
C MET A 28 22.61 1.73 1.21
N GLN A 29 21.70 0.79 1.46
CA GLN A 29 20.95 0.69 2.71
C GLN A 29 21.82 0.27 3.90
N LEU A 30 22.76 -0.65 3.70
CA LEU A 30 23.77 -1.00 4.70
C LEU A 30 24.68 0.20 4.98
N CYS A 31 25.07 0.96 3.95
CA CYS A 31 25.78 2.22 4.09
C CYS A 31 24.93 3.28 4.79
N ILE A 32 23.61 3.34 4.58
CA ILE A 32 22.70 4.24 5.30
C ILE A 32 22.65 3.85 6.78
N ILE A 33 22.55 2.56 7.11
CA ILE A 33 22.60 2.05 8.49
C ILE A 33 23.95 2.37 9.15
N ILE A 34 25.05 2.29 8.41
CA ILE A 34 26.41 2.63 8.88
C ILE A 34 26.61 4.15 8.99
N LEU A 35 26.02 4.95 8.10
CA LEU A 35 26.13 6.42 8.06
C LEU A 35 25.30 7.10 9.15
N PHE A 36 24.29 6.43 9.71
CA PHE A 36 23.61 6.87 10.92
C PHE A 36 24.43 6.67 12.20
N ALA A 37 25.67 6.18 12.09
CA ALA A 37 26.64 6.25 13.17
C ALA A 37 27.26 7.66 13.33
N GLU A 38 27.34 8.51 12.29
CA GLU A 38 27.95 9.85 12.39
C GLU A 38 27.32 10.92 11.47
N LYS A 39 26.96 12.06 12.06
CA LYS A 39 25.94 13.02 11.57
C LYS A 39 26.29 13.91 10.36
N GLY A 40 27.49 13.82 9.75
CA GLY A 40 27.93 14.79 8.73
C GLY A 40 28.22 14.19 7.35
N ILE A 41 29.15 13.23 7.30
CA ILE A 41 29.65 12.64 6.05
C ILE A 41 28.57 11.80 5.38
N GLY A 42 27.70 11.18 6.18
CA GLY A 42 26.60 10.37 5.67
C GLY A 42 25.54 11.13 4.91
N LEU A 43 25.24 12.36 5.33
CA LEU A 43 24.29 13.21 4.64
C LEU A 43 24.84 13.64 3.27
N VAL A 44 26.13 13.99 3.19
CA VAL A 44 26.79 14.39 1.93
C VAL A 44 26.89 13.21 0.96
N ALA A 45 27.27 12.02 1.45
CA ALA A 45 27.27 10.80 0.65
C ALA A 45 25.86 10.45 0.15
N LEU A 46 24.84 10.60 0.99
CA LEU A 46 23.44 10.34 0.64
C LEU A 46 22.89 11.36 -0.37
N ILE A 47 23.24 12.64 -0.25
CA ILE A 47 22.87 13.67 -1.23
C ILE A 47 23.59 13.40 -2.56
N THR A 48 24.87 13.02 -2.53
CA THR A 48 25.66 12.75 -3.74
C THR A 48 25.16 11.49 -4.45
N LEU A 49 24.94 10.39 -3.72
CA LEU A 49 24.36 9.16 -4.25
C LEU A 49 22.92 9.37 -4.68
N GLY A 50 22.15 10.18 -3.95
CA GLY A 50 20.80 10.59 -4.31
C GLY A 50 20.78 11.41 -5.60
N PHE A 51 21.73 12.30 -5.80
CA PHE A 51 21.87 13.10 -7.02
C PHE A 51 22.33 12.26 -8.21
N VAL A 52 23.34 11.40 -8.05
CA VAL A 52 23.77 10.46 -9.10
C VAL A 52 22.65 9.48 -9.44
N GLY A 53 21.95 8.98 -8.43
CA GLY A 53 20.75 8.17 -8.59
C GLY A 53 19.65 8.93 -9.32
N PHE A 54 19.39 10.18 -8.96
CA PHE A 54 18.43 11.05 -9.64
C PHE A 54 18.81 11.24 -11.10
N VAL A 55 20.04 11.64 -11.43
CA VAL A 55 20.49 11.83 -12.82
C VAL A 55 20.39 10.52 -13.62
N TYR A 56 20.73 9.38 -13.02
CA TYR A 56 20.61 8.06 -13.67
C TYR A 56 19.15 7.61 -13.88
N THR A 57 18.23 8.08 -13.03
CA THR A 57 16.81 7.71 -13.04
C THR A 57 15.93 8.73 -13.77
N ALA A 58 16.38 9.98 -13.93
CA ALA A 58 15.62 11.12 -14.42
C ALA A 58 15.17 11.03 -15.88
N PHE A 59 15.61 10.01 -16.63
CA PHE A 59 15.30 9.84 -18.06
C PHE A 59 14.57 8.54 -18.39
N SER A 60 14.01 7.84 -17.40
CA SER A 60 13.20 6.64 -17.63
C SER A 60 11.96 6.66 -16.74
N VAL A 61 10.80 6.43 -17.35
CA VAL A 61 9.50 6.36 -16.65
C VAL A 61 9.53 5.25 -15.61
N GLU A 62 10.08 4.08 -15.96
CA GLU A 62 10.19 2.94 -15.04
C GLU A 62 11.01 3.27 -13.80
N LYS A 63 12.19 3.84 -14.00
CA LYS A 63 13.10 4.16 -12.90
C LYS A 63 12.49 5.20 -11.98
N LEU A 64 11.93 6.26 -12.54
CA LEU A 64 11.27 7.32 -11.76
C LEU A 64 10.03 6.79 -11.04
N PHE A 65 9.31 5.83 -11.62
CA PHE A 65 8.22 5.10 -10.96
C PHE A 65 8.69 4.33 -9.72
N PHE A 66 9.79 3.59 -9.81
CA PHE A 66 10.36 2.90 -8.65
C PHE A 66 10.84 3.88 -7.57
N VAL A 67 11.43 5.02 -7.96
CA VAL A 67 11.88 6.07 -7.02
C VAL A 67 10.69 6.68 -6.28
N ILE A 68 9.61 7.05 -6.96
CA ILE A 68 8.42 7.61 -6.30
C ILE A 68 7.73 6.56 -5.43
N CYS A 69 7.68 5.28 -5.85
CA CYS A 69 7.19 4.19 -5.00
C CYS A 69 8.02 4.05 -3.73
N PHE A 70 9.36 4.05 -3.84
CA PHE A 70 10.25 4.04 -2.67
C PHE A 70 9.94 5.23 -1.75
N TYR A 71 9.82 6.42 -2.32
CA TYR A 71 9.57 7.66 -1.58
C TYR A 71 8.26 7.60 -0.80
N ILE A 72 7.18 7.16 -1.46
CA ILE A 72 5.84 7.00 -0.88
C ILE A 72 5.82 5.92 0.20
N ILE A 73 6.57 4.83 0.03
CA ILE A 73 6.57 3.69 0.95
C ILE A 73 7.44 3.93 2.18
N VAL A 74 8.69 4.34 1.98
CA VAL A 74 9.73 4.21 3.01
C VAL A 74 9.83 5.43 3.92
N PHE A 75 9.53 6.63 3.43
CA PHE A 75 9.66 7.84 4.25
C PHE A 75 8.41 8.13 5.07
N GLU A 76 8.59 8.54 6.31
CA GLU A 76 7.52 8.85 7.27
C GLU A 76 6.89 10.21 7.03
N GLU A 77 5.60 10.38 7.37
CA GLU A 77 5.00 11.72 7.33
C GLU A 77 5.55 12.57 8.49
N PRO A 78 5.62 13.92 8.35
CA PRO A 78 6.20 14.79 9.38
C PRO A 78 5.62 14.56 10.78
N GLY A 79 4.31 14.34 10.86
CA GLY A 79 3.62 14.10 12.13
C GLY A 79 4.02 12.81 12.86
N TYR A 80 4.67 11.87 12.16
CA TYR A 80 5.12 10.61 12.74
C TYR A 80 6.61 10.59 13.08
N LEU A 81 7.39 11.60 12.69
CA LEU A 81 8.84 11.65 12.96
C LEU A 81 9.20 11.52 14.45
N VAL A 82 8.31 11.94 15.34
CA VAL A 82 8.46 11.79 16.80
C VAL A 82 8.64 10.31 17.20
N TYR A 83 8.00 9.39 16.48
CA TYR A 83 8.09 7.95 16.74
C TYR A 83 9.28 7.29 16.04
N PHE A 84 9.91 7.98 15.08
CA PHE A 84 11.03 7.47 14.29
C PHE A 84 12.28 8.37 14.44
N PRO A 85 12.84 8.50 15.66
CA PRO A 85 14.00 9.35 15.89
C PRO A 85 15.19 8.85 15.05
N GLY A 86 15.82 9.77 14.32
CA GLY A 86 17.02 9.51 13.51
C GLY A 86 16.84 9.71 12.00
N ILE A 87 15.62 9.77 11.47
CA ILE A 87 15.38 10.02 10.04
C ILE A 87 14.89 11.46 9.88
N SER A 88 15.75 12.36 9.38
CA SER A 88 15.38 13.76 9.08
C SER A 88 14.63 13.92 7.76
N ILE A 89 14.54 12.86 6.95
CA ILE A 89 13.88 12.87 5.65
C ILE A 89 12.44 12.36 5.83
N PHE A 90 11.48 13.14 5.37
CA PHE A 90 10.06 12.82 5.47
C PHE A 90 9.37 12.83 4.10
N TYR A 91 8.27 12.11 4.04
CA TYR A 91 7.32 12.16 2.95
C TYR A 91 6.57 13.48 2.97
N SER A 92 6.59 14.18 1.84
CA SER A 92 5.81 15.37 1.57
C SER A 92 4.94 15.10 0.36
N LYS A 93 3.62 15.29 0.53
CA LYS A 93 2.65 15.21 -0.57
C LYS A 93 3.03 16.15 -1.71
N PHE A 94 3.55 17.33 -1.38
CA PHE A 94 4.01 18.31 -2.38
C PHE A 94 5.17 17.78 -3.23
N ILE A 95 6.22 17.21 -2.59
CA ILE A 95 7.35 16.61 -3.31
C ILE A 95 6.87 15.44 -4.18
N ALA A 96 6.02 14.56 -3.63
CA ALA A 96 5.44 13.47 -4.39
C ALA A 96 4.61 13.95 -5.58
N GLY A 97 3.84 15.02 -5.41
CA GLY A 97 3.06 15.66 -6.48
C GLY A 97 3.93 16.27 -7.58
N LEU A 98 5.05 16.92 -7.22
CA LEU A 98 6.01 17.46 -8.18
C LEU A 98 6.67 16.34 -8.99
N VAL A 99 7.18 15.30 -8.32
CA VAL A 99 7.78 14.14 -8.98
C VAL A 99 6.75 13.43 -9.87
N LEU A 100 5.49 13.31 -9.41
CA LEU A 100 4.39 12.79 -10.22
C LEU A 100 4.15 13.62 -11.48
N ALA A 101 4.14 14.95 -11.37
CA ALA A 101 3.96 15.84 -12.53
C ALA A 101 5.08 15.66 -13.57
N ILE A 102 6.34 15.57 -13.12
CA ILE A 102 7.48 15.26 -14.01
C ILE A 102 7.29 13.88 -14.67
N MET A 103 6.84 12.88 -13.90
CA MET A 103 6.57 11.55 -14.42
C MET A 103 5.46 11.55 -15.47
N ILE A 104 4.37 12.31 -15.23
CA ILE A 104 3.27 12.48 -16.18
C ILE A 104 3.81 13.06 -17.49
N LEU A 105 4.63 14.12 -17.41
CA LEU A 105 5.23 14.75 -18.59
C LEU A 105 6.09 13.75 -19.37
N TYR A 106 6.98 13.01 -18.71
CA TYR A 106 7.80 12.00 -19.37
C TYR A 106 7.00 10.84 -19.95
N TRP A 107 5.95 10.41 -19.25
CA TRP A 107 5.04 9.40 -19.77
C TRP A 107 4.32 9.88 -21.03
N PHE A 108 3.85 11.13 -21.08
CA PHE A 108 3.26 11.71 -22.28
C PHE A 108 4.27 11.79 -23.44
N ILE A 109 5.50 12.25 -23.19
CA ILE A 109 6.57 12.27 -24.20
C ILE A 109 6.82 10.85 -24.73
N TYR A 110 6.92 9.86 -23.83
CA TYR A 110 7.14 8.46 -24.20
C TYR A 110 6.01 7.92 -25.09
N VAL A 111 4.76 8.16 -24.72
CA VAL A 111 3.58 7.77 -25.49
C VAL A 111 3.63 8.35 -26.90
N ILE A 112 3.85 9.66 -27.02
CA ILE A 112 3.81 10.38 -28.30
C ILE A 112 4.95 9.90 -29.19
N HIS A 113 6.16 9.81 -28.63
CA HIS A 113 7.35 9.39 -29.37
C HIS A 113 7.23 7.96 -29.91
N ASN A 114 6.71 7.04 -29.11
CA ASN A 114 6.59 5.62 -29.48
C ASN A 114 5.28 5.27 -30.21
N LYS A 115 4.38 6.25 -30.42
CA LYS A 115 3.08 6.07 -31.08
C LYS A 115 2.29 4.86 -30.53
N ILE A 116 2.22 4.76 -29.20
CA ILE A 116 1.57 3.63 -28.52
C ILE A 116 0.09 3.60 -28.90
N ARG A 117 -0.38 2.43 -29.37
CA ARG A 117 -1.80 2.22 -29.67
C ARG A 117 -2.57 1.95 -28.38
N TYR A 118 -3.65 2.69 -28.18
CA TYR A 118 -4.50 2.57 -27.01
C TYR A 118 -5.68 1.65 -27.28
N GLU A 119 -5.68 0.48 -26.65
CA GLU A 119 -6.89 -0.32 -26.48
C GLU A 119 -7.54 0.11 -25.16
N ILE A 120 -8.60 0.91 -25.27
CA ILE A 120 -9.33 1.46 -24.11
C ILE A 120 -10.46 0.51 -23.70
N LYS A 121 -10.31 -0.10 -22.53
CA LYS A 121 -11.31 -0.99 -21.92
C LYS A 121 -12.24 -0.27 -20.94
N SER A 122 -13.20 -1.01 -20.39
CA SER A 122 -14.19 -0.48 -19.44
C SER A 122 -13.55 0.06 -18.16
N LEU A 123 -12.53 -0.63 -17.63
CA LEU A 123 -11.79 -0.18 -16.45
C LEU A 123 -11.06 1.15 -16.71
N ASP A 124 -10.39 1.27 -17.87
CA ASP A 124 -9.73 2.50 -18.32
C ASP A 124 -10.71 3.68 -18.36
N LYS A 125 -11.87 3.50 -19.00
CA LYS A 125 -12.92 4.52 -19.09
C LYS A 125 -13.41 4.96 -17.71
N THR A 126 -13.57 4.00 -16.80
CA THR A 126 -14.08 4.28 -15.45
C THR A 126 -13.08 5.09 -14.63
N ILE A 127 -11.78 4.78 -14.74
CA ILE A 127 -10.71 5.55 -14.09
C ILE A 127 -10.62 6.97 -14.69
N ILE A 128 -10.74 7.12 -16.02
CA ILE A 128 -10.79 8.44 -16.67
C ILE A 128 -11.97 9.26 -16.13
N VAL A 129 -13.17 8.66 -16.08
CA VAL A 129 -14.38 9.33 -15.57
C VAL A 129 -14.18 9.75 -14.11
N PHE A 130 -13.62 8.88 -13.26
CA PHE A 130 -13.35 9.20 -11.86
C PHE A 130 -12.36 10.37 -11.72
N LEU A 131 -11.29 10.40 -12.54
CA LEU A 131 -10.33 11.51 -12.55
C LEU A 131 -11.00 12.83 -12.98
N ILE A 132 -11.83 12.81 -14.02
CA ILE A 132 -12.60 13.98 -14.47
C ILE A 132 -13.53 14.48 -13.35
N LEU A 133 -14.30 13.60 -12.71
CA LEU A 133 -15.17 13.95 -11.60
C LEU A 133 -14.39 14.53 -10.41
N SER A 134 -13.21 13.99 -10.13
CA SER A 134 -12.31 14.51 -9.11
C SER A 134 -11.82 15.92 -9.45
N SER A 135 -11.47 16.18 -10.72
CA SER A 135 -11.08 17.52 -11.18
C SER A 135 -12.25 18.51 -11.13
N ILE A 136 -13.48 18.08 -11.44
CA ILE A 136 -14.68 18.92 -11.30
C ILE A 136 -14.91 19.28 -9.82
N SER A 137 -14.77 18.32 -8.91
CA SER A 137 -14.87 18.56 -7.47
C SER A 137 -13.76 19.48 -6.93
N MET A 138 -12.55 19.43 -7.50
CA MET A 138 -11.47 20.40 -7.24
C MET A 138 -11.88 21.82 -7.66
N ILE A 139 -12.43 21.99 -8.86
CA ILE A 139 -12.90 23.29 -9.37
C ILE A 139 -14.04 23.81 -8.50
N HIS A 140 -14.98 22.95 -8.11
CA HIS A 140 -16.06 23.31 -7.21
C HIS A 140 -15.53 23.81 -5.86
N GLY A 141 -14.52 23.13 -5.30
CA GLY A 141 -13.85 23.58 -4.07
C GLY A 141 -13.16 24.95 -4.20
N LEU A 142 -12.52 25.21 -5.35
CA LEU A 142 -11.94 26.53 -5.65
C LEU A 142 -13.02 27.62 -5.76
N MET A 143 -14.16 27.32 -6.39
CA MET A 143 -15.29 28.25 -6.52
C MET A 143 -15.93 28.58 -5.16
N ASN A 144 -15.94 27.62 -4.24
CA ASN A 144 -16.43 27.80 -2.87
C ASN A 144 -15.42 28.53 -1.96
N GLY A 145 -14.25 28.92 -2.48
CA GLY A 145 -13.25 29.69 -1.75
C GLY A 145 -12.48 28.90 -0.70
N TYR A 146 -12.40 27.56 -0.82
CA TYR A 146 -11.61 26.76 0.10
C TYR A 146 -10.11 27.00 -0.04
N ASP A 147 -9.38 26.73 1.05
CA ASP A 147 -7.94 26.90 1.09
C ASP A 147 -7.23 26.03 0.05
N LYS A 148 -6.31 26.64 -0.71
CA LYS A 148 -5.59 25.98 -1.81
C LYS A 148 -4.74 24.81 -1.31
N GLY A 149 -4.16 24.92 -0.11
CA GLY A 149 -3.40 23.85 0.52
C GLY A 149 -4.27 22.62 0.76
N ASN A 150 -5.45 22.83 1.35
CA ASN A 150 -6.41 21.75 1.62
C ASN A 150 -6.94 21.10 0.32
N ILE A 151 -7.20 21.91 -0.72
CA ILE A 151 -7.61 21.41 -2.03
C ILE A 151 -6.53 20.50 -2.63
N LEU A 152 -5.27 20.94 -2.62
CA LEU A 152 -4.15 20.13 -3.11
C LEU A 152 -3.97 18.86 -2.28
N GLU A 153 -4.14 18.97 -0.96
CA GLU A 153 -4.02 17.84 -0.05
C GLU A 153 -5.03 16.72 -0.37
N ASP A 154 -6.28 17.09 -0.66
CA ASP A 154 -7.35 16.17 -1.04
C ASP A 154 -7.19 15.65 -2.48
N TYR A 155 -6.71 16.49 -3.40
CA TYR A 155 -6.68 16.17 -4.83
C TYR A 155 -5.50 15.27 -5.23
N ILE A 156 -4.32 15.44 -4.61
CA ILE A 156 -3.12 14.65 -4.93
C ILE A 156 -3.38 13.13 -4.85
N PRO A 157 -4.02 12.58 -3.80
CA PRO A 157 -4.38 11.16 -3.76
C PRO A 157 -5.22 10.69 -4.95
N PHE A 158 -6.11 11.51 -5.50
CA PHE A 158 -6.90 11.15 -6.67
C PHE A 158 -6.07 11.16 -7.95
N ILE A 159 -5.17 12.14 -8.13
CA ILE A 159 -4.25 12.14 -9.28
C ILE A 159 -3.33 10.91 -9.26
N PHE A 160 -3.04 10.31 -8.10
CA PHE A 160 -2.28 9.06 -8.05
C PHE A 160 -2.93 7.90 -8.82
N PHE A 161 -4.22 7.94 -9.16
CA PHE A 161 -4.82 6.99 -10.09
C PHE A 161 -4.24 7.07 -11.51
N VAL A 162 -3.57 8.16 -11.90
CA VAL A 162 -2.83 8.24 -13.17
C VAL A 162 -1.69 7.20 -13.24
N SER A 163 -1.18 6.73 -12.09
CA SER A 163 -0.18 5.65 -12.05
C SER A 163 -0.68 4.37 -12.73
N TYR A 164 -2.00 4.15 -12.77
CA TYR A 164 -2.62 3.07 -13.52
C TYR A 164 -2.21 3.11 -15.00
N PHE A 165 -2.40 4.27 -15.64
CA PHE A 165 -2.08 4.45 -17.06
C PHE A 165 -0.58 4.41 -17.32
N MET A 166 0.22 4.93 -16.39
CA MET A 166 1.67 4.85 -16.48
C MET A 166 2.15 3.41 -16.48
N VAL A 167 1.65 2.55 -15.59
CA VAL A 167 2.06 1.14 -15.55
C VAL A 167 1.60 0.41 -16.81
N LEU A 168 0.37 0.68 -17.27
CA LEU A 168 -0.25 0.01 -18.40
C LEU A 168 0.37 0.39 -19.76
N TYR A 169 0.65 1.68 -19.97
CA TYR A 169 1.08 2.26 -21.25
C TYR A 169 2.50 2.86 -21.21
N SER A 170 3.39 2.29 -20.39
CA SER A 170 4.82 2.56 -20.41
C SER A 170 5.62 1.25 -20.42
N PRO A 171 6.96 1.27 -20.51
CA PRO A 171 7.78 0.06 -20.42
C PRO A 171 7.61 -0.69 -19.09
N MET A 172 7.02 -0.07 -18.06
CA MET A 172 6.61 -0.75 -16.83
C MET A 172 5.73 -1.98 -17.07
N ASN A 173 4.99 -2.03 -18.18
CA ASN A 173 4.20 -3.20 -18.57
C ASN A 173 5.04 -4.47 -18.83
N LYS A 174 6.37 -4.35 -18.97
CA LYS A 174 7.31 -5.48 -19.05
C LYS A 174 7.94 -5.80 -17.69
N TYR A 175 8.01 -4.82 -16.79
CA TYR A 175 8.72 -4.92 -15.51
C TYR A 175 7.79 -5.10 -14.30
N TRP A 176 6.48 -5.27 -14.52
CA TRP A 176 5.50 -5.38 -13.43
C TRP A 176 5.79 -6.51 -12.43
N LYS A 177 6.47 -7.60 -12.83
CA LYS A 177 6.85 -8.68 -11.91
C LYS A 177 7.80 -8.18 -10.82
N TYR A 178 8.74 -7.31 -11.19
CA TYR A 178 9.67 -6.70 -10.25
C TYR A 178 8.97 -5.73 -9.30
N LEU A 179 7.84 -5.15 -9.70
CA LEU A 179 7.09 -4.20 -8.88
C LEU A 179 6.59 -4.82 -7.58
N TYR A 180 6.10 -6.06 -7.62
CA TYR A 180 5.60 -6.75 -6.43
C TYR A 180 6.73 -7.15 -5.47
N ASP A 181 7.84 -7.65 -6.01
CA ASP A 181 9.04 -7.96 -5.22
C ASP A 181 9.62 -6.68 -4.59
N PHE A 182 9.58 -5.57 -5.32
CA PHE A 182 9.99 -4.25 -4.82
C PHE A 182 9.08 -3.73 -3.70
N PHE A 183 7.75 -3.82 -3.84
CA PHE A 183 6.82 -3.45 -2.78
C PHE A 183 7.02 -4.29 -1.53
N LEU A 184 7.28 -5.59 -1.68
CA LEU A 184 7.57 -6.48 -0.56
C LEU A 184 8.86 -6.04 0.16
N PHE A 185 9.92 -5.76 -0.61
CA PHE A 185 11.18 -5.27 -0.08
C PHE A 185 10.99 -3.97 0.72
N CYS A 186 10.29 -2.98 0.15
CA CYS A 186 10.02 -1.72 0.82
C CYS A 186 9.16 -1.91 2.09
N THR A 187 8.19 -2.82 2.06
CA THR A 187 7.39 -3.17 3.25
C THR A 187 8.23 -3.83 4.34
N GLY A 188 9.26 -4.60 3.96
CA GLY A 188 10.24 -5.15 4.89
C GLY A 188 11.02 -4.05 5.62
N ILE A 189 11.48 -3.02 4.90
CA ILE A 189 12.17 -1.86 5.48
C ILE A 189 11.26 -1.15 6.48
N VAL A 190 10.02 -0.85 6.09
CA VAL A 190 9.02 -0.22 6.98
C VAL A 190 8.79 -1.07 8.23
N SER A 191 8.68 -2.39 8.09
CA SER A 191 8.49 -3.28 9.24
C SER A 191 9.66 -3.23 10.22
N LEU A 192 10.89 -3.14 9.71
CA LEU A 192 12.08 -2.95 10.53
C LEU A 192 12.11 -1.57 11.20
N GLN A 193 11.67 -0.51 10.51
CA GLN A 193 11.52 0.83 11.11
C GLN A 193 10.53 0.82 12.28
N PHE A 194 9.39 0.14 12.15
CA PHE A 194 8.41 -0.01 13.25
C PHE A 194 8.99 -0.77 14.45
N ILE A 195 9.73 -1.85 14.18
CA ILE A 195 10.42 -2.62 15.23
C ILE A 195 11.49 -1.75 15.91
N TYR A 196 12.25 -0.98 15.16
CA TYR A 196 13.24 -0.05 15.71
C TYR A 196 12.59 1.05 16.56
N ALA A 197 11.52 1.66 16.06
CA ALA A 197 10.76 2.71 16.76
C ALA A 197 10.31 2.26 18.15
N ILE A 198 9.76 1.04 18.27
CA ILE A 198 9.32 0.53 19.58
C ILE A 198 10.48 0.29 20.54
N PHE A 199 11.67 -0.09 20.05
CA PHE A 199 12.86 -0.25 20.88
C PHE A 199 13.44 1.07 21.38
N GLN A 200 13.19 2.19 20.68
CA GLN A 200 13.60 3.53 21.10
C GLN A 200 12.66 4.12 22.16
N LEU A 201 11.38 3.76 22.13
CA LEU A 201 10.36 4.23 23.07
C LEU A 201 10.38 3.50 24.44
N LYS A 202 11.53 2.92 24.83
CA LYS A 202 11.72 2.21 26.11
C LYS A 202 11.33 3.10 27.29
N GLY A 203 10.52 2.58 28.21
CA GLY A 203 10.30 3.20 29.53
C GLY A 203 8.86 3.68 29.83
N LEU A 204 7.90 3.50 28.92
CA LEU A 204 6.49 3.81 29.20
C LEU A 204 5.74 2.56 29.66
N ILE A 205 5.01 2.68 30.78
CA ILE A 205 4.23 1.62 31.46
C ILE A 205 3.18 0.98 30.53
N LEU A 206 2.79 1.70 29.47
CA LEU A 206 1.93 1.22 28.40
C LEU A 206 2.67 1.39 27.08
N LEU A 207 2.59 0.40 26.21
CA LEU A 207 3.12 0.53 24.86
C LEU A 207 2.47 1.73 24.15
N PRO A 208 3.26 2.78 23.80
CA PRO A 208 2.74 3.86 22.99
C PRO A 208 2.31 3.26 21.65
N ARG A 209 1.07 3.51 21.27
CA ARG A 209 0.54 3.10 19.97
C ARG A 209 1.33 3.86 18.89
N VAL A 210 2.14 3.15 18.11
CA VAL A 210 2.75 3.72 16.90
C VAL A 210 1.71 3.71 15.79
N VAL A 211 0.99 4.83 15.67
CA VAL A 211 0.09 5.07 14.54
C VAL A 211 0.94 5.56 13.40
N SER A 212 0.89 4.90 12.24
CA SER A 212 1.40 5.45 10.99
C SER A 212 0.62 4.83 9.84
N THR A 213 0.56 5.51 8.70
CA THR A 213 -0.15 5.02 7.53
C THR A 213 0.59 3.84 6.87
N HIS A 214 1.91 3.71 7.07
CA HIS A 214 2.76 2.73 6.35
C HIS A 214 2.39 1.29 6.63
N ILE A 215 1.84 1.02 7.81
CA ILE A 215 1.47 -0.32 8.19
C ILE A 215 0.38 -0.93 7.29
N HIS A 216 -0.37 -0.10 6.56
CA HIS A 216 -1.36 -0.58 5.57
C HIS A 216 -0.71 -1.35 4.42
N LEU A 217 0.60 -1.22 4.18
CA LEU A 217 1.32 -2.06 3.21
C LEU A 217 1.39 -3.54 3.63
N ALA A 218 1.20 -3.84 4.92
CA ALA A 218 1.07 -5.22 5.37
C ALA A 218 -0.13 -5.93 4.73
N GLN A 219 -1.18 -5.19 4.32
CA GLN A 219 -2.34 -5.74 3.61
C GLN A 219 -1.97 -6.26 2.22
N PHE A 220 -0.93 -5.70 1.60
CA PHE A 220 -0.36 -6.22 0.38
C PHE A 220 0.62 -7.36 0.66
N ALA A 221 1.55 -7.13 1.59
CA ALA A 221 2.68 -8.02 1.77
C ALA A 221 2.27 -9.39 2.34
N LEU A 222 1.30 -9.46 3.25
CA LEU A 222 0.87 -10.72 3.84
C LEU A 222 0.21 -11.68 2.83
N PRO A 223 -0.78 -11.24 2.00
CA PRO A 223 -1.25 -12.06 0.89
C PRO A 223 -0.12 -12.47 -0.05
N TYR A 224 0.78 -11.55 -0.41
CA TYR A 224 1.86 -11.83 -1.36
C TYR A 224 2.82 -12.91 -0.85
N LEU A 225 3.23 -12.83 0.42
CA LEU A 225 4.08 -13.83 1.07
C LEU A 225 3.37 -15.16 1.21
N GLY A 226 2.11 -15.16 1.67
CA GLY A 226 1.33 -16.37 1.83
C GLY A 226 1.11 -17.09 0.50
N LEU A 227 0.71 -16.36 -0.54
CA LEU A 227 0.51 -16.92 -1.88
C LEU A 227 1.82 -17.33 -2.53
N SER A 228 2.91 -16.58 -2.33
CA SER A 228 4.24 -17.00 -2.75
C SER A 228 4.66 -18.31 -2.10
N PHE A 229 4.41 -18.48 -0.80
CA PHE A 229 4.67 -19.75 -0.11
C PHE A 229 3.83 -20.92 -0.68
N ILE A 230 2.55 -20.68 -0.95
CA ILE A 230 1.61 -21.70 -1.46
C ILE A 230 1.90 -22.05 -2.93
N TYR A 231 2.04 -21.05 -3.79
CA TYR A 231 2.00 -21.18 -5.24
C TYR A 231 3.37 -21.12 -5.95
N SER A 232 4.40 -20.53 -5.34
CA SER A 232 5.72 -20.47 -5.97
C SER A 232 6.34 -21.86 -6.11
N GLU A 233 7.02 -22.09 -7.23
CA GLU A 233 7.89 -23.26 -7.43
C GLU A 233 9.30 -23.00 -6.91
N ASN A 234 9.73 -21.74 -6.92
CA ASN A 234 11.06 -21.35 -6.46
C ASN A 234 11.19 -21.48 -4.93
N ARG A 235 12.11 -22.33 -4.48
CA ARG A 235 12.43 -22.57 -3.05
C ARG A 235 12.93 -21.31 -2.34
N ILE A 236 13.74 -20.48 -3.01
CA ILE A 236 14.28 -19.24 -2.44
C ILE A 236 13.13 -18.30 -2.08
N ARG A 237 12.14 -18.15 -2.97
CA ARG A 237 10.97 -17.30 -2.72
C ARG A 237 10.13 -17.80 -1.54
N LYS A 238 10.01 -19.12 -1.36
CA LYS A 238 9.34 -19.71 -0.19
C LYS A 238 10.09 -19.39 1.10
N TRP A 239 11.40 -19.57 1.11
CA TRP A 239 12.24 -19.25 2.28
C TRP A 239 12.21 -17.76 2.62
N LEU A 240 12.35 -16.89 1.63
CA LEU A 240 12.19 -15.44 1.83
C LEU A 240 10.82 -15.09 2.41
N SER A 241 9.76 -15.78 1.97
CA SER A 241 8.41 -15.55 2.51
C SER A 241 8.30 -15.92 3.99
N VAL A 242 8.90 -17.04 4.39
CA VAL A 242 8.95 -17.47 5.80
C VAL A 242 9.82 -16.54 6.63
N LEU A 243 10.92 -16.04 6.08
CA LEU A 243 11.84 -15.15 6.78
C LEU A 243 11.27 -13.75 7.01
N ILE A 244 10.58 -13.17 6.01
CA ILE A 244 10.08 -11.80 6.07
C ILE A 244 8.75 -11.70 6.84
N ALA A 245 7.90 -12.73 6.77
CA ALA A 245 6.56 -12.69 7.37
C ALA A 245 6.54 -12.35 8.89
N PRO A 246 7.44 -12.90 9.73
CA PRO A 246 7.49 -12.55 11.16
C PRO A 246 7.68 -11.05 11.41
N PHE A 247 8.55 -10.38 10.66
CA PHE A 247 8.80 -8.94 10.83
C PHE A 247 7.55 -8.12 10.53
N ILE A 248 6.84 -8.45 9.45
CA ILE A 248 5.59 -7.77 9.09
C ILE A 248 4.50 -8.03 10.12
N LEU A 249 4.34 -9.29 10.58
CA LEU A 249 3.34 -9.63 11.60
C LEU A 249 3.61 -8.93 12.93
N VAL A 250 4.88 -8.84 13.34
CA VAL A 250 5.29 -8.08 14.52
C VAL A 250 4.95 -6.60 14.34
N ALA A 251 5.27 -5.98 13.20
CA ALA A 251 4.92 -4.59 12.93
C ALA A 251 3.39 -4.36 12.96
N VAL A 252 2.59 -5.27 12.38
CA VAL A 252 1.11 -5.19 12.41
C VAL A 252 0.60 -5.23 13.84
N PHE A 253 1.16 -6.12 14.67
CA PHE A 253 0.78 -6.23 16.07
C PHE A 253 1.15 -4.96 16.87
N ILE A 254 2.36 -4.44 16.65
CA ILE A 254 2.87 -3.20 17.27
C ILE A 254 2.03 -1.97 16.91
N SER A 255 1.49 -1.90 15.69
CA SER A 255 0.62 -0.77 15.28
C SER A 255 -0.68 -0.69 16.08
N GLN A 256 -1.08 -1.81 16.68
CA GLN A 256 -2.31 -2.00 17.44
C GLN A 256 -3.60 -1.48 16.73
N GLN A 257 -3.64 -1.50 15.41
CA GLN A 257 -4.79 -1.08 14.62
C GLN A 257 -5.81 -2.23 14.48
N ARG A 258 -6.99 -2.09 15.13
CA ARG A 258 -8.04 -3.13 15.16
C ARG A 258 -8.50 -3.57 13.75
N ALA A 259 -8.77 -2.61 12.86
CA ALA A 259 -9.22 -2.91 11.50
C ALA A 259 -8.16 -3.67 10.68
N LEU A 260 -6.88 -3.37 10.92
CA LEU A 260 -5.78 -4.08 10.30
C LEU A 260 -5.68 -5.53 10.80
N TRP A 261 -5.85 -5.76 12.11
CA TRP A 261 -5.88 -7.12 12.67
C TRP A 261 -7.00 -7.96 12.06
N LEU A 262 -8.20 -7.37 11.91
CA LEU A 262 -9.33 -8.03 11.25
C LEU A 262 -9.01 -8.37 9.78
N SER A 263 -8.43 -7.41 9.04
CA SER A 263 -8.01 -7.63 7.64
C SER A 263 -6.95 -8.73 7.51
N VAL A 264 -5.98 -8.79 8.43
CA VAL A 264 -4.95 -9.83 8.47
C VAL A 264 -5.55 -11.18 8.84
N PHE A 265 -6.47 -11.23 9.80
CA PHE A 265 -7.18 -12.44 10.19
C PHE A 265 -7.96 -13.03 8.99
N ILE A 266 -8.77 -12.21 8.31
CA ILE A 266 -9.55 -12.65 7.13
C ILE A 266 -8.62 -13.14 6.02
N THR A 267 -7.54 -12.39 5.73
CA THR A 267 -6.50 -12.83 4.79
C THR A 267 -5.92 -14.19 5.19
N GLY A 268 -5.57 -14.38 6.46
CA GLY A 268 -5.02 -15.63 6.99
C GLY A 268 -5.98 -16.81 6.81
N VAL A 269 -7.26 -16.62 7.13
CA VAL A 269 -8.30 -17.65 6.92
C VAL A 269 -8.38 -18.04 5.44
N ILE A 270 -8.41 -17.07 4.53
CA ILE A 270 -8.48 -17.37 3.09
C ILE A 270 -7.21 -18.09 2.61
N LEU A 271 -6.01 -17.66 3.06
CA LEU A 271 -4.75 -18.34 2.74
C LEU A 271 -4.72 -19.79 3.24
N ILE A 272 -5.25 -20.06 4.44
CA ILE A 272 -5.37 -21.41 4.99
C ILE A 272 -6.30 -22.26 4.10
N VAL A 273 -7.47 -21.73 3.73
CA VAL A 273 -8.40 -22.43 2.83
C VAL A 273 -7.74 -22.75 1.49
N LEU A 274 -7.02 -21.78 0.90
CA LEU A 274 -6.29 -21.98 -0.36
C LEU A 274 -5.17 -23.02 -0.23
N PHE A 275 -4.42 -22.99 0.88
CA PHE A 275 -3.37 -23.97 1.15
C PHE A 275 -3.94 -25.39 1.28
N ILE A 276 -5.04 -25.55 2.03
CA ILE A 276 -5.73 -26.83 2.19
C ILE A 276 -6.27 -27.33 0.85
N SER A 277 -6.91 -26.44 0.08
CA SER A 277 -7.45 -26.78 -1.24
C SER A 277 -6.37 -27.26 -2.20
N LYS A 278 -5.20 -26.60 -2.21
CA LYS A 278 -4.09 -26.96 -3.10
C LYS A 278 -3.42 -28.28 -2.70
N ASN A 279 -3.22 -28.51 -1.40
CA ASN A 279 -2.42 -29.62 -0.88
C ASN A 279 -3.27 -30.75 -0.26
N ARG A 280 -4.57 -30.82 -0.59
CA ARG A 280 -5.54 -31.75 0.02
C ARG A 280 -5.03 -33.19 0.14
N ARG A 281 -4.48 -33.75 -0.94
CA ARG A 281 -3.93 -35.13 -0.94
C ARG A 281 -2.76 -35.29 0.02
N GLN A 282 -1.78 -34.36 -0.01
CA GLN A 282 -0.59 -34.43 0.84
C GLN A 282 -0.93 -34.24 2.33
N ILE A 283 -1.89 -33.36 2.65
CA ILE A 283 -2.37 -33.11 4.01
C ILE A 283 -3.04 -34.35 4.59
N ILE A 284 -3.87 -35.05 3.81
CA ILE A 284 -4.52 -36.29 4.23
C ILE A 284 -3.48 -37.37 4.56
N ILE A 285 -2.47 -37.52 3.71
CA ILE A 285 -1.40 -38.52 3.89
C ILE A 285 -0.54 -38.20 5.13
N HIS A 286 -0.22 -36.92 5.37
CA HIS A 286 0.74 -36.50 6.40
C HIS A 286 0.09 -35.83 7.63
N LYS A 287 -1.19 -36.12 7.92
CA LYS A 287 -1.96 -35.44 8.97
C LYS A 287 -1.26 -35.36 10.34
N LYS A 288 -0.58 -36.44 10.75
CA LYS A 288 0.14 -36.50 12.03
C LYS A 288 1.34 -35.54 12.07
N ARG A 289 2.13 -35.47 10.99
CA ARG A 289 3.27 -34.54 10.88
C ARG A 289 2.80 -33.09 10.84
N LEU A 290 1.70 -32.82 10.14
CA LEU A 290 1.11 -31.49 10.09
C LEU A 290 0.67 -31.02 11.48
N LEU A 291 0.00 -31.87 12.27
CA LEU A 291 -0.38 -31.55 13.64
C LEU A 291 0.83 -31.24 14.52
N VAL A 292 1.93 -31.98 14.37
CA VAL A 292 3.20 -31.70 15.07
C VAL A 292 3.75 -30.33 14.67
N TYR A 293 3.77 -29.98 13.37
CA TYR A 293 4.23 -28.65 12.94
C TYR A 293 3.34 -27.51 13.44
N ILE A 294 2.02 -27.70 13.45
CA ILE A 294 1.08 -26.73 14.02
C ILE A 294 1.35 -26.58 15.52
N PHE A 295 1.54 -27.67 16.24
CA PHE A 295 1.85 -27.65 17.67
C PHE A 295 3.18 -26.93 17.97
N ILE A 296 4.24 -27.22 17.21
CA ILE A 296 5.52 -26.52 17.32
C ILE A 296 5.36 -25.03 17.01
N ALA A 297 4.61 -24.67 15.96
CA ALA A 297 4.36 -23.27 15.62
C ALA A 297 3.58 -22.55 16.73
N LEU A 298 2.57 -23.19 17.33
CA LEU A 298 1.83 -22.64 18.47
C LEU A 298 2.74 -22.43 19.69
N ILE A 299 3.63 -23.38 20.00
CA ILE A 299 4.63 -23.23 21.07
C ILE A 299 5.57 -22.07 20.76
N ALA A 300 6.08 -21.97 19.53
CA ALA A 300 6.98 -20.90 19.13
C ALA A 300 6.30 -19.52 19.21
N ILE A 301 5.03 -19.43 18.81
CA ILE A 301 4.23 -18.20 18.92
C ILE A 301 3.99 -17.86 20.39
N ALA A 302 3.57 -18.83 21.22
CA ALA A 302 3.35 -18.61 22.65
C ALA A 302 4.63 -18.21 23.38
N GLY A 303 5.75 -18.87 23.08
CA GLY A 303 7.07 -18.55 23.60
C GLY A 303 7.55 -17.17 23.16
N GLY A 304 7.36 -16.82 21.88
CA GLY A 304 7.65 -15.49 21.35
C GLY A 304 6.83 -14.40 22.03
N ILE A 305 5.51 -14.60 22.17
CA ILE A 305 4.63 -13.68 22.90
C ILE A 305 5.10 -13.53 24.35
N SER A 306 5.44 -14.63 25.03
CA SER A 306 5.93 -14.61 26.42
C SER A 306 7.23 -13.81 26.56
N LEU A 307 8.21 -14.05 25.68
CA LEU A 307 9.48 -13.31 25.66
C LEU A 307 9.25 -11.82 25.44
N VAL A 308 8.47 -11.47 24.42
CA VAL A 308 8.14 -10.06 24.15
C VAL A 308 7.41 -9.45 25.36
N ASN A 309 6.48 -10.18 25.98
CA ASN A 309 5.74 -9.68 27.13
C ASN A 309 6.63 -9.42 28.36
N GLN A 310 7.72 -10.17 28.53
CA GLN A 310 8.74 -9.87 29.55
C GLN A 310 9.50 -8.56 29.26
N PHE A 311 9.81 -8.28 27.99
CA PHE A 311 10.45 -7.02 27.59
C PHE A 311 9.59 -5.78 27.84
N PHE A 312 8.26 -5.94 27.93
CA PHE A 312 7.30 -4.82 28.08
C PHE A 312 6.47 -4.90 29.38
N SER A 313 6.99 -5.55 30.43
CA SER A 313 6.39 -5.58 31.77
C SER A 313 4.90 -5.96 31.79
N ASN A 314 4.50 -6.97 31.00
CA ASN A 314 3.11 -7.44 30.86
C ASN A 314 2.08 -6.47 30.21
N SER A 315 2.48 -5.25 29.87
CA SER A 315 1.58 -4.22 29.32
C SER A 315 1.04 -4.58 27.92
N LEU A 316 1.79 -5.38 27.17
CA LEU A 316 1.48 -5.79 25.81
C LEU A 316 0.24 -6.66 25.70
N ILE A 317 0.23 -7.76 26.46
CA ILE A 317 -0.86 -8.72 26.45
C ILE A 317 -2.13 -8.07 27.01
N LEU A 318 -2.02 -7.27 28.07
CA LEU A 318 -3.16 -6.53 28.64
C LEU A 318 -3.76 -5.54 27.64
N THR A 319 -2.91 -4.81 26.89
CA THR A 319 -3.38 -3.89 25.84
C THR A 319 -4.02 -4.62 24.67
N ALA A 320 -3.43 -5.75 24.23
CA ALA A 320 -3.99 -6.56 23.16
C ALA A 320 -5.33 -7.21 23.55
N LEU A 321 -5.44 -7.73 24.78
CA LEU A 321 -6.67 -8.33 25.31
C LEU A 321 -7.78 -7.29 25.47
N SER A 322 -7.49 -6.15 26.10
CA SER A 322 -8.47 -5.07 26.26
C SER A 322 -9.02 -4.59 24.91
N ARG A 323 -8.17 -4.41 23.90
CA ARG A 323 -8.62 -4.05 22.55
C ARG A 323 -9.39 -5.15 21.85
N SER A 324 -9.04 -6.42 22.09
CA SER A 324 -9.75 -7.57 21.53
C SER A 324 -11.14 -7.73 22.15
N ILE A 325 -11.29 -7.49 23.46
CA ILE A 325 -12.58 -7.54 24.16
C ILE A 325 -13.54 -6.48 23.61
N VAL A 326 -13.07 -5.23 23.43
CA VAL A 326 -13.88 -4.16 22.83
C VAL A 326 -14.27 -4.49 21.39
N PHE A 327 -13.38 -5.14 20.63
CA PHE A 327 -13.67 -5.56 19.26
C PHE A 327 -14.70 -6.71 19.17
N LEU A 328 -14.61 -7.70 20.06
CA LEU A 328 -15.46 -8.89 20.03
C LEU A 328 -16.85 -8.68 20.67
N SER A 329 -17.05 -7.60 21.41
CA SER A 329 -18.31 -7.32 22.10
C SER A 329 -18.96 -6.04 21.57
N PRO A 330 -19.99 -6.16 20.71
CA PRO A 330 -20.74 -5.01 20.22
C PRO A 330 -21.34 -4.14 21.33
N LYS A 331 -21.61 -4.73 22.51
CA LYS A 331 -22.09 -3.98 23.69
C LYS A 331 -21.06 -2.96 24.18
N PHE A 332 -19.76 -3.28 24.13
CA PHE A 332 -18.71 -2.36 24.56
C PHE A 332 -18.43 -1.23 23.57
N LEU A 333 -18.86 -1.33 22.30
CA LEU A 333 -18.76 -0.22 21.33
C LEU A 333 -19.55 1.01 21.75
N THR A 334 -20.69 0.81 22.44
CA THR A 334 -21.51 1.92 22.97
C THR A 334 -20.85 2.67 24.13
N TYR A 335 -19.78 2.13 24.71
CA TYR A 335 -18.98 2.76 25.76
C TYR A 335 -17.61 3.24 25.25
N ASP A 336 -17.25 2.95 23.99
CA ASP A 336 -16.00 3.40 23.38
C ASP A 336 -16.17 4.84 22.87
N LEU A 337 -15.74 5.81 23.68
CA LEU A 337 -15.83 7.23 23.39
C LEU A 337 -15.21 7.59 22.02
N SER A 338 -14.15 6.90 21.59
CA SER A 338 -13.56 7.11 20.27
C SER A 338 -14.48 6.67 19.13
N ALA A 339 -15.22 5.57 19.31
CA ALA A 339 -16.19 5.11 18.32
C ALA A 339 -17.41 6.04 18.25
N ILE A 340 -17.92 6.50 19.39
CA ILE A 340 -19.06 7.43 19.48
C ILE A 340 -18.73 8.75 18.77
N ILE A 341 -17.56 9.33 19.06
CA ILE A 341 -17.11 10.57 18.40
C ILE A 341 -17.08 10.38 16.88
N ARG A 342 -16.45 9.31 16.38
CA ARG A 342 -16.37 9.03 14.94
C ARG A 342 -17.74 8.88 14.28
N ILE A 343 -18.67 8.16 14.92
CA ILE A 343 -20.03 7.98 14.38
C ILE A 343 -20.74 9.32 14.29
N ASN A 344 -20.64 10.16 15.33
CA ASN A 344 -21.22 11.49 15.29
C ASN A 344 -20.60 12.35 14.18
N GLU A 345 -19.26 12.32 14.02
CA GLU A 345 -18.55 13.01 12.92
C GLU A 345 -19.04 12.54 11.53
N LEU A 346 -19.31 11.25 11.36
CA LEU A 346 -19.86 10.69 10.11
C LEU A 346 -21.29 11.20 9.85
N ILE A 347 -22.16 11.15 10.85
CA ILE A 347 -23.56 11.63 10.74
C ILE A 347 -23.58 13.11 10.38
N ASP A 348 -22.77 13.87 11.08
CA ASP A 348 -22.59 15.30 10.90
C ASP A 348 -22.11 15.63 9.49
N THR A 349 -21.13 14.89 8.98
CA THR A 349 -20.62 15.02 7.61
C THR A 349 -21.70 14.70 6.57
N ILE A 350 -22.46 13.61 6.77
CA ILE A 350 -23.55 13.24 5.86
C ILE A 350 -24.64 14.31 5.78
N LYS A 351 -24.97 14.96 6.91
CA LYS A 351 -25.94 16.07 6.93
C LYS A 351 -25.50 17.26 6.08
N GLU A 352 -24.20 17.55 6.05
CA GLU A 352 -23.63 18.65 5.25
C GLU A 352 -23.79 18.38 3.74
N VAL A 353 -23.63 17.12 3.33
CA VAL A 353 -23.78 16.70 1.93
C VAL A 353 -25.22 16.78 1.42
N SER A 354 -26.21 16.78 2.32
CA SER A 354 -27.62 16.70 1.94
C SER A 354 -28.07 17.81 0.97
N GLY A 355 -27.46 19.00 1.04
CA GLY A 355 -27.74 20.12 0.12
C GLY A 355 -27.01 20.05 -1.23
N GLN A 356 -25.98 19.20 -1.37
CA GLN A 356 -25.10 19.13 -2.54
C GLN A 356 -24.77 17.67 -2.92
N LEU A 357 -25.80 16.82 -2.94
CA LEU A 357 -25.65 15.36 -3.03
C LEU A 357 -24.89 14.88 -4.28
N LEU A 358 -25.05 15.54 -5.43
CA LEU A 358 -24.49 15.08 -6.71
C LEU A 358 -22.97 15.22 -6.79
N PHE A 359 -22.44 16.41 -6.45
CA PHE A 359 -21.02 16.75 -6.58
C PHE A 359 -20.29 16.91 -5.24
N GLY A 360 -21.02 16.73 -4.13
CA GLY A 360 -20.49 16.92 -2.79
C GLY A 360 -20.22 18.39 -2.52
N VAL A 361 -19.56 18.63 -1.39
CA VAL A 361 -19.20 19.96 -0.91
C VAL A 361 -18.01 20.55 -1.70
N GLY A 362 -17.22 19.70 -2.36
CA GLY A 362 -15.99 20.06 -3.07
C GLY A 362 -14.73 19.67 -2.29
N LEU A 363 -13.61 19.52 -3.01
CA LEU A 363 -12.32 19.26 -2.37
C LEU A 363 -11.83 20.47 -1.59
N GLY A 364 -11.08 20.26 -0.52
CA GLY A 364 -10.59 21.32 0.38
C GLY A 364 -11.56 21.74 1.48
N ALA A 365 -12.80 21.23 1.48
CA ALA A 365 -13.75 21.45 2.56
C ALA A 365 -13.18 20.94 3.89
N VAL A 366 -13.24 21.73 4.96
CA VAL A 366 -12.77 21.35 6.29
C VAL A 366 -13.90 21.38 7.28
N ARG A 367 -13.83 20.50 8.28
CA ARG A 367 -14.81 20.48 9.35
C ARG A 367 -14.14 20.60 10.71
N ILE A 368 -14.63 21.53 11.54
CA ILE A 368 -14.32 21.56 12.96
C ILE A 368 -15.32 20.66 13.65
N THR A 369 -14.86 19.59 14.28
CA THR A 369 -15.74 18.70 15.04
C THR A 369 -15.79 19.23 16.47
N ARG A 370 -16.98 19.38 17.06
CA ARG A 370 -17.09 19.85 18.47
C ARG A 370 -16.48 18.87 19.48
N TRP A 371 -16.12 17.69 19.00
CA TRP A 371 -15.61 16.57 19.76
C TRP A 371 -14.08 16.45 19.70
N ARG A 372 -13.42 17.24 18.83
CA ARG A 372 -11.96 17.37 18.75
C ARG A 372 -11.62 18.85 18.60
N ASP A 373 -10.75 19.39 19.44
CA ASP A 373 -10.27 20.78 19.32
C ASP A 373 -9.33 21.01 18.11
N VAL A 374 -9.50 20.23 17.02
CA VAL A 374 -8.62 20.20 15.86
C VAL A 374 -9.47 20.16 14.59
N PHE A 375 -9.07 20.95 13.58
CA PHE A 375 -9.64 20.90 12.23
C PHE A 375 -9.47 19.51 11.62
N GLN A 376 -10.58 18.91 11.18
CA GLN A 376 -10.54 17.68 10.39
C GLN A 376 -10.56 18.01 8.90
N LEU A 377 -9.45 17.69 8.25
CA LEU A 377 -9.34 17.65 6.79
C LEU A 377 -10.01 16.41 6.21
N THR A 378 -10.08 15.34 7.01
CA THR A 378 -10.54 14.01 6.60
C THR A 378 -11.48 13.41 7.63
N VAL A 379 -12.36 12.54 7.16
CA VAL A 379 -13.26 11.74 7.99
C VAL A 379 -12.75 10.30 8.02
N ASP A 380 -12.85 9.64 9.17
CA ASP A 380 -12.39 8.26 9.43
C ASP A 380 -13.27 7.19 8.72
N ASN A 381 -13.59 7.39 7.42
CA ASN A 381 -14.29 6.46 6.54
C ASN A 381 -14.11 6.92 5.07
N SER A 382 -13.50 6.09 4.22
CA SER A 382 -13.25 6.46 2.82
C SER A 382 -14.51 6.72 2.01
N PHE A 383 -15.59 6.00 2.26
CA PHE A 383 -16.82 6.14 1.48
C PHE A 383 -17.57 7.42 1.84
N VAL A 384 -17.65 7.75 3.14
CA VAL A 384 -18.22 9.02 3.60
C VAL A 384 -17.32 10.20 3.20
N PHE A 385 -16.00 10.04 3.24
CA PHE A 385 -15.07 11.04 2.71
C PHE A 385 -15.31 11.34 1.23
N LEU A 386 -15.42 10.30 0.39
CA LEU A 386 -15.71 10.47 -1.04
C LEU A 386 -17.09 11.09 -1.27
N LEU A 387 -18.12 10.62 -0.55
CA LEU A 387 -19.47 11.19 -0.61
C LEU A 387 -19.45 12.68 -0.23
N TRP A 388 -18.67 13.04 0.79
CA TRP A 388 -18.54 14.42 1.25
C TRP A 388 -17.88 15.33 0.24
N LYS A 389 -16.71 14.92 -0.26
CA LYS A 389 -15.91 15.77 -1.13
C LYS A 389 -16.41 15.78 -2.58
N THR A 390 -16.80 14.62 -3.10
CA THR A 390 -17.09 14.41 -4.53
C THR A 390 -18.56 14.07 -4.82
N GLY A 391 -19.38 13.92 -3.79
CA GLY A 391 -20.79 13.56 -3.94
C GLY A 391 -21.00 12.11 -4.33
N VAL A 392 -22.25 11.78 -4.64
CA VAL A 392 -22.65 10.43 -5.09
C VAL A 392 -21.98 10.08 -6.41
N THR A 393 -21.76 11.05 -7.30
CA THR A 393 -21.13 10.78 -8.61
C THR A 393 -19.69 10.30 -8.47
N GLY A 394 -18.88 10.97 -7.67
CA GLY A 394 -17.51 10.55 -7.40
C GLY A 394 -17.43 9.23 -6.62
N LEU A 395 -18.31 9.03 -5.63
CA LEU A 395 -18.42 7.75 -4.91
C LEU A 395 -18.77 6.58 -5.85
N LEU A 396 -19.76 6.75 -6.73
CA LEU A 396 -20.15 5.70 -7.68
C LEU A 396 -19.05 5.43 -8.71
N GLY A 397 -18.38 6.48 -9.22
CA GLY A 397 -17.22 6.33 -10.09
C GLY A 397 -16.10 5.52 -9.41
N PHE A 398 -15.80 5.85 -8.16
CA PHE A 398 -14.83 5.12 -7.34
C PHE A 398 -15.23 3.65 -7.15
N LEU A 399 -16.46 3.37 -6.72
CA LEU A 399 -16.95 2.00 -6.53
C LEU A 399 -16.97 1.20 -7.84
N ALA A 400 -17.27 1.84 -8.97
CA ALA A 400 -17.24 1.21 -10.28
C ALA A 400 -15.84 0.72 -10.67
N ILE A 401 -14.77 1.49 -10.35
CA ILE A 401 -13.37 1.05 -10.56
C ILE A 401 -13.15 -0.28 -9.85
N TYR A 402 -13.47 -0.36 -8.56
CA TYR A 402 -13.22 -1.56 -7.77
C TYR A 402 -14.12 -2.72 -8.17
N PHE A 403 -15.40 -2.46 -8.49
CA PHE A 403 -16.30 -3.49 -8.98
C PHE A 403 -15.77 -4.14 -10.27
N LEU A 404 -15.37 -3.34 -11.25
CA LEU A 404 -14.79 -3.84 -12.50
C LEU A 404 -13.46 -4.55 -12.25
N HIS A 405 -12.61 -4.01 -11.37
CA HIS A 405 -11.37 -4.66 -10.98
C HIS A 405 -11.59 -6.03 -10.31
N PHE A 406 -12.54 -6.15 -9.38
CA PHE A 406 -12.89 -7.43 -8.75
C PHE A 406 -13.45 -8.43 -9.76
N LYS A 407 -14.34 -7.97 -10.64
CA LYS A 407 -14.87 -8.78 -11.75
C LYS A 407 -13.73 -9.32 -12.61
N GLU A 408 -12.75 -8.48 -12.93
CA GLU A 408 -11.60 -8.86 -13.76
C GLU A 408 -10.70 -9.87 -13.07
N CYS A 409 -10.36 -9.65 -11.79
CA CYS A 409 -9.64 -10.63 -10.97
C CYS A 409 -10.32 -12.00 -11.01
N ILE A 410 -11.65 -12.05 -10.80
CA ILE A 410 -12.42 -13.30 -10.78
C ILE A 410 -12.40 -13.96 -12.17
N ASN A 411 -12.54 -13.18 -13.24
CA ASN A 411 -12.51 -13.71 -14.61
C ASN A 411 -11.14 -14.32 -14.95
N ILE A 412 -10.04 -13.64 -14.59
CA ILE A 412 -8.68 -14.16 -14.78
C ILE A 412 -8.49 -15.47 -14.00
N LEU A 413 -8.94 -15.54 -12.75
CA LEU A 413 -8.78 -16.72 -11.90
C LEU A 413 -9.57 -17.96 -12.37
N LYS A 414 -10.57 -17.77 -13.23
CA LYS A 414 -11.29 -18.88 -13.89
C LYS A 414 -10.49 -19.46 -15.07
N LYS A 415 -9.51 -18.73 -15.61
CA LYS A 415 -8.65 -19.16 -16.72
C LYS A 415 -7.46 -20.00 -16.21
N ARG A 416 -6.81 -20.74 -17.11
CA ARG A 416 -5.54 -21.42 -16.82
C ARG A 416 -4.39 -20.42 -16.98
N ILE A 417 -3.90 -19.89 -15.87
CA ILE A 417 -2.84 -18.88 -15.82
C ILE A 417 -1.56 -19.43 -15.18
N GLU A 418 -0.42 -18.80 -15.48
CA GLU A 418 0.86 -19.09 -14.85
C GLU A 418 0.80 -18.95 -13.32
N SER A 419 1.60 -19.76 -12.61
CA SER A 419 1.66 -19.75 -11.15
C SER A 419 1.99 -18.36 -10.57
N TYR A 420 2.87 -17.60 -11.23
CA TYR A 420 3.23 -16.25 -10.77
C TYR A 420 2.11 -15.24 -10.99
N ASP A 421 1.49 -15.25 -12.16
CA ASP A 421 0.34 -14.39 -12.48
C ASP A 421 -0.81 -14.66 -11.49
N LYS A 422 -1.03 -15.94 -11.13
CA LYS A 422 -2.00 -16.34 -10.09
C LYS A 422 -1.69 -15.76 -8.71
N ILE A 423 -0.41 -15.76 -8.29
CA ILE A 423 0.01 -15.14 -7.03
C ILE A 423 -0.35 -13.66 -7.03
N VAL A 424 -0.04 -12.96 -8.12
CA VAL A 424 -0.27 -11.51 -8.26
C VAL A 424 -1.75 -11.15 -8.25
N VAL A 425 -2.59 -11.86 -9.02
CA VAL A 425 -4.04 -11.60 -9.04
C VAL A 425 -4.69 -11.89 -7.69
N LEU A 426 -4.36 -13.03 -7.06
CA LEU A 426 -4.89 -13.35 -5.72
C LEU A 426 -4.37 -12.37 -4.66
N THR A 427 -3.13 -11.91 -4.76
CA THR A 427 -2.56 -10.91 -3.84
C THR A 427 -3.36 -9.61 -3.93
N THR A 428 -3.60 -9.14 -5.14
CA THR A 428 -4.36 -7.92 -5.40
C THR A 428 -5.80 -8.03 -4.90
N LEU A 429 -6.45 -9.15 -5.20
CA LEU A 429 -7.80 -9.45 -4.74
C LEU A 429 -7.91 -9.41 -3.20
N LEU A 430 -7.02 -10.12 -2.50
CA LEU A 430 -7.03 -10.19 -1.04
C LEU A 430 -6.64 -8.85 -0.40
N ASN A 431 -5.67 -8.14 -0.97
CA ASN A 431 -5.29 -6.81 -0.53
C ASN A 431 -6.48 -5.85 -0.58
N PHE A 432 -7.22 -5.81 -1.69
CA PHE A 432 -8.39 -4.94 -1.80
C PHE A 432 -9.53 -5.36 -0.88
N ILE A 433 -9.81 -6.65 -0.71
CA ILE A 433 -10.78 -7.10 0.32
C ILE A 433 -10.38 -6.56 1.71
N GLY A 434 -9.10 -6.69 2.07
CA GLY A 434 -8.55 -6.14 3.30
C GLY A 434 -8.70 -4.63 3.41
N LEU A 435 -8.35 -3.89 2.35
CA LEU A 435 -8.45 -2.44 2.29
C LEU A 435 -9.90 -1.94 2.41
N PHE A 436 -10.87 -2.64 1.81
CA PHE A 436 -12.30 -2.31 1.95
C PHE A 436 -12.79 -2.44 3.40
N ILE A 437 -12.31 -3.44 4.13
CA ILE A 437 -12.62 -3.59 5.56
C ILE A 437 -12.07 -2.40 6.36
N ILE A 438 -10.83 -2.00 6.09
CA ILE A 438 -10.20 -0.85 6.76
C ILE A 438 -10.88 0.47 6.38
N ALA A 439 -11.28 0.61 5.12
CA ALA A 439 -11.92 1.80 4.55
C ALA A 439 -13.24 2.18 5.26
N LEU A 440 -13.87 1.25 5.97
CA LEU A 440 -15.04 1.52 6.81
C LEU A 440 -14.70 2.33 8.07
N THR A 441 -13.43 2.32 8.48
CA THR A 441 -12.95 2.92 9.74
C THR A 441 -11.85 3.95 9.54
N ASN A 442 -11.47 4.22 8.28
CA ASN A 442 -10.38 5.11 7.92
C ASN A 442 -10.54 5.57 6.46
N ALA A 443 -9.93 6.69 6.08
CA ALA A 443 -9.85 7.19 4.71
C ALA A 443 -8.78 6.48 3.84
N SER A 444 -8.40 5.24 4.16
CA SER A 444 -7.20 4.56 3.63
C SER A 444 -7.19 4.29 2.13
N ILE A 445 -8.36 4.19 1.48
CA ILE A 445 -8.44 3.94 0.03
C ILE A 445 -8.75 5.20 -0.78
N ALA A 446 -9.04 6.32 -0.11
CA ALA A 446 -9.48 7.57 -0.75
C ALA A 446 -8.49 8.73 -0.56
N HIS A 447 -7.80 8.80 0.58
CA HIS A 447 -6.95 9.94 0.92
C HIS A 447 -5.48 9.56 1.17
N TYR A 448 -5.16 8.26 1.26
CA TYR A 448 -3.81 7.84 1.62
C TYR A 448 -2.87 7.89 0.42
N ARG A 449 -1.62 8.20 0.69
CA ARG A 449 -0.53 8.20 -0.30
C ARG A 449 -0.32 6.87 -1.04
N PHE A 450 -0.78 5.75 -0.46
CA PHE A 450 -0.68 4.43 -1.08
C PHE A 450 -1.65 4.20 -2.25
N ILE A 451 -2.56 5.13 -2.55
CA ILE A 451 -3.38 5.08 -3.77
C ILE A 451 -2.51 4.91 -5.02
N PHE A 452 -1.32 5.51 -5.05
CA PHE A 452 -0.36 5.32 -6.14
C PHE A 452 0.00 3.84 -6.38
N ILE A 453 0.22 3.09 -5.28
CA ILE A 453 0.53 1.66 -5.29
C ILE A 453 -0.72 0.86 -5.65
N TRP A 454 -1.86 1.19 -5.08
CA TRP A 454 -3.13 0.51 -5.35
C TRP A 454 -3.53 0.61 -6.83
N ALA A 455 -3.45 1.80 -7.43
CA ALA A 455 -3.71 2.01 -8.84
C ALA A 455 -2.71 1.24 -9.73
N SER A 456 -1.44 1.14 -9.31
CA SER A 456 -0.44 0.31 -10.01
C SER A 456 -0.80 -1.18 -9.99
N MET A 457 -1.32 -1.70 -8.88
CA MET A 457 -1.74 -3.10 -8.77
C MET A 457 -2.96 -3.40 -9.64
N ILE A 458 -3.91 -2.46 -9.71
CA ILE A 458 -5.06 -2.53 -10.63
C ILE A 458 -4.57 -2.61 -12.08
N ALA A 459 -3.59 -1.80 -12.47
CA ALA A 459 -3.00 -1.83 -13.81
C ALA A 459 -2.28 -3.15 -14.11
N VAL A 460 -1.55 -3.72 -13.14
CA VAL A 460 -0.91 -5.04 -13.32
C VAL A 460 -1.95 -6.14 -13.55
N THR A 461 -3.07 -6.09 -12.84
CA THR A 461 -4.17 -7.03 -13.06
C THR A 461 -4.74 -6.89 -14.47
N GLU A 462 -4.88 -5.66 -14.97
CA GLU A 462 -5.31 -5.40 -16.34
C GLU A 462 -4.29 -5.89 -17.39
N ILE A 463 -2.98 -5.71 -17.15
CA ILE A 463 -1.92 -6.28 -18.01
C ILE A 463 -2.05 -7.81 -18.07
N ILE A 464 -2.29 -8.46 -16.94
CA ILE A 464 -2.50 -9.91 -16.88
C ILE A 464 -3.80 -10.30 -17.61
N SER A 465 -4.89 -9.54 -17.44
CA SER A 465 -6.14 -9.76 -18.19
C SER A 465 -5.89 -9.82 -19.69
N ARG A 466 -5.27 -8.77 -20.25
CA ARG A 466 -4.95 -8.64 -21.67
C ARG A 466 -4.04 -9.75 -22.20
N LYS A 467 -3.18 -10.32 -21.35
CA LYS A 467 -2.31 -11.46 -21.70
C LYS A 467 -3.11 -12.76 -21.93
N TYR A 468 -4.25 -12.93 -21.26
CA TYR A 468 -5.05 -14.17 -21.27
C TYR A 468 -6.43 -14.02 -21.92
N GLU A 469 -6.75 -12.87 -22.50
CA GLU A 469 -7.81 -12.72 -23.51
C GLU A 469 -7.38 -13.36 -24.82
#